data_AF-A0A5C3QDG7-F1
#
_entry.id   AF-A0A5C3QDG7-F1
#
_cell.length_a   1.000
_cell.length_b   1.000
_cell.length_c   1.000
_cell.angle_alpha   90.00
_cell.angle_beta   90.00
_cell.angle_gamma   90.00
#
_symmetry.space_group_name_H-M   'P 1'
#
loop_
_entity.id
_entity.type
_entity.pdbx_description
1 polymer ?
#
loop_
_entity_poly.entity_id
_entity_poly.type
_entity_poly.pdbx_seq_one_letter_code
_entity_poly.pdbx_strand_id
1 'polypeptide(L)'
;MHALQFLSILAATSAVFAQGDADALTGLVTALEGLGLSGLAGAAASVAETEGGLALLQGLISGANYTIFAPNNEAFEAVPNSVSSNATLLASILSYHVLPGNYDGVSSDFPSVTVVRTLLNETSGLVDLEGDRNQVVAWATIDGTPTILNQGNGTAVTVTNSTTFQNLVINQIDGVLLPPPALTEVLGDSSLNLSALAGVVGDLNEANVENSPFAPGPALKGFTLFAPNSEAFEAAADVVAGLDTTQVANVLRNHLLNGTTVYSPQVAVDDAPEVITSGGQMMSFTTNSTGVFVTVGEGEGSSTARIVRSDVLVENGVIHVIDGVLAVADNDEQAAEEAYVDHLCFS
;
A
#
# COMPACT_ATOMS: atom_id res chain seq x y z
N MET A 1 27.31 27.04 -2.89
CA MET A 1 26.52 26.51 -1.77
C MET A 1 26.66 25.00 -1.61
N HIS A 2 26.87 24.21 -2.68
CA HIS A 2 27.00 22.75 -2.59
C HIS A 2 28.18 22.26 -1.71
N ALA A 3 29.33 22.94 -1.72
CA ALA A 3 30.48 22.55 -0.88
C ALA A 3 30.22 22.65 0.65
N LEU A 4 29.23 23.44 1.10
CA LEU A 4 28.87 23.49 2.53
C LEU A 4 27.93 22.33 2.92
N GLN A 5 27.05 21.87 2.02
CA GLN A 5 26.19 20.70 2.24
C GLN A 5 27.01 19.40 2.32
N PHE A 6 28.09 19.30 1.54
CA PHE A 6 29.05 18.19 1.64
C PHE A 6 29.80 18.14 2.98
N LEU A 7 30.09 19.30 3.58
CA LEU A 7 30.73 19.36 4.90
C LEU A 7 29.79 18.92 6.04
N SER A 8 28.48 19.21 5.92
CA SER A 8 27.49 18.78 6.91
C SER A 8 27.22 17.28 6.88
N ILE A 9 27.20 16.66 5.70
CA ILE A 9 27.11 15.20 5.57
C ILE A 9 28.33 14.56 6.24
N LEU A 10 29.55 15.03 5.94
CA LEU A 10 30.78 14.46 6.52
C LEU A 10 30.88 14.66 8.05
N ALA A 11 30.34 15.75 8.58
CA ALA A 11 30.29 16.00 10.02
C ALA A 11 29.27 15.10 10.74
N ALA A 12 28.09 14.87 10.15
CA ALA A 12 27.07 13.97 10.69
C ALA A 12 27.44 12.48 10.51
N THR A 13 28.15 12.12 9.44
CA THR A 13 28.52 10.72 9.15
C THR A 13 29.73 10.23 9.93
N SER A 14 30.66 11.10 10.30
CA SER A 14 31.95 10.69 10.92
C SER A 14 31.84 10.04 12.31
N ALA A 15 30.71 10.18 13.01
CA ALA A 15 30.48 9.50 14.30
C ALA A 15 29.75 8.15 14.18
N VAL A 16 29.13 7.87 13.02
CA VAL A 16 28.15 6.79 12.87
C VAL A 16 28.51 5.80 11.76
N PHE A 17 29.27 6.22 10.75
CA PHE A 17 29.68 5.40 9.61
C PHE A 17 31.16 5.05 9.67
N ALA A 18 31.54 3.84 9.24
CA ALA A 18 32.94 3.49 9.05
C ALA A 18 33.52 4.28 7.86
N GLN A 19 34.85 4.43 7.79
CA GLN A 19 35.50 5.23 6.74
C GLN A 19 35.11 4.80 5.31
N GLY A 20 34.96 3.49 5.05
CA GLY A 20 34.52 2.97 3.75
C GLY A 20 33.04 3.27 3.43
N ASP A 21 32.20 3.37 4.45
CA ASP A 21 30.78 3.68 4.30
C ASP A 21 30.58 5.17 3.95
N ALA A 22 31.42 6.05 4.51
CA ALA A 22 31.41 7.47 4.18
C ALA A 22 31.79 7.71 2.70
N ASP A 23 32.76 6.96 2.17
CA ASP A 23 33.14 7.02 0.76
C ASP A 23 32.02 6.50 -0.15
N ALA A 24 31.37 5.38 0.22
CA ALA A 24 30.25 4.81 -0.53
C ALA A 24 29.05 5.77 -0.59
N LEU A 25 28.69 6.38 0.55
CA LEU A 25 27.61 7.36 0.63
C LEU A 25 27.94 8.61 -0.20
N THR A 26 29.19 9.08 -0.13
CA THR A 26 29.66 10.22 -0.96
C THR A 26 29.53 9.90 -2.44
N GLY A 27 29.89 8.67 -2.85
CA GLY A 27 29.73 8.19 -4.22
C GLY A 27 28.26 8.19 -4.66
N LEU A 28 27.35 7.70 -3.83
CA LEU A 28 25.91 7.70 -4.11
C LEU A 28 25.35 9.12 -4.26
N VAL A 29 25.66 10.02 -3.32
CA VAL A 29 25.24 11.43 -3.37
C VAL A 29 25.75 12.10 -4.65
N THR A 30 27.01 11.88 -5.01
CA THR A 30 27.61 12.42 -6.25
C THR A 30 26.92 11.87 -7.49
N ALA A 31 26.54 10.59 -7.50
CA ALA A 31 25.82 9.98 -8.61
C ALA A 31 24.42 10.59 -8.77
N LEU A 32 23.69 10.77 -7.66
CA LEU A 32 22.37 11.44 -7.66
C LEU A 32 22.47 12.89 -8.17
N GLU A 33 23.48 13.65 -7.73
CA GLU A 33 23.73 15.00 -8.25
C GLU A 33 24.03 15.00 -9.75
N GLY A 34 24.83 14.04 -10.23
CA GLY A 34 25.14 13.86 -11.65
C GLY A 34 23.92 13.53 -12.51
N LEU A 35 22.88 12.93 -11.91
CA LEU A 35 21.58 12.67 -12.53
C LEU A 35 20.62 13.87 -12.45
N GLY A 36 21.03 14.99 -11.84
CA GLY A 36 20.18 16.16 -11.62
C GLY A 36 19.16 15.96 -10.48
N LEU A 37 19.42 15.04 -9.56
CA LEU A 37 18.57 14.73 -8.39
C LEU A 37 19.09 15.41 -7.12
N SER A 38 19.50 16.68 -7.23
CA SER A 38 20.13 17.42 -6.13
C SER A 38 19.22 17.63 -4.92
N GLY A 39 17.89 17.68 -5.12
CA GLY A 39 16.93 17.75 -4.01
C GLY A 39 16.98 16.49 -3.15
N LEU A 40 16.91 15.32 -3.79
CA LEU A 40 17.03 14.02 -3.13
C LEU A 40 18.43 13.83 -2.51
N ALA A 41 19.49 14.21 -3.22
CA ALA A 41 20.86 14.15 -2.71
C ALA A 41 21.04 15.03 -1.45
N GLY A 42 20.44 16.21 -1.43
CA GLY A 42 20.44 17.11 -0.27
C GLY A 42 19.65 16.58 0.93
N ALA A 43 18.61 15.79 0.69
CA ALA A 43 17.80 15.18 1.75
C ALA A 43 18.59 14.15 2.58
N ALA A 44 19.62 13.52 2.00
CA ALA A 44 20.47 12.54 2.69
C ALA A 44 21.06 13.09 4.00
N ALA A 45 21.47 14.37 4.01
CA ALA A 45 22.00 15.03 5.20
C ALA A 45 20.97 15.11 6.33
N SER A 46 19.75 15.54 6.01
CA SER A 46 18.68 15.69 7.00
C SER A 46 18.20 14.36 7.57
N VAL A 47 18.06 13.33 6.72
CA VAL A 47 17.53 12.03 7.17
C VAL A 47 18.58 11.23 7.95
N ALA A 48 19.88 11.46 7.71
CA ALA A 48 20.97 10.86 8.49
C ALA A 48 20.92 11.24 9.99
N GLU A 49 20.23 12.31 10.37
CA GLU A 49 20.03 12.71 11.77
C GLU A 49 18.97 11.87 12.50
N THR A 50 18.25 11.01 11.78
CA THR A 50 17.18 10.16 12.31
C THR A 50 17.57 8.69 12.28
N GLU A 51 17.05 7.90 13.22
CA GLU A 51 17.33 6.45 13.28
C GLU A 51 16.87 5.72 12.01
N GLY A 52 15.65 6.00 11.54
CA GLY A 52 15.11 5.40 10.32
C GLY A 52 15.88 5.81 9.05
N GLY A 53 16.24 7.09 8.93
CA GLY A 53 17.01 7.57 7.77
C GLY A 53 18.46 7.05 7.78
N LEU A 54 19.06 6.91 8.96
CA LEU A 54 20.36 6.27 9.09
C LEU A 54 20.33 4.81 8.62
N ALA A 55 19.33 4.04 9.08
CA ALA A 55 19.14 2.65 8.67
C ALA A 55 18.94 2.53 7.15
N LEU A 56 18.16 3.44 6.56
CA LEU A 56 17.96 3.52 5.11
C LEU A 56 19.29 3.73 4.37
N LEU A 57 20.06 4.75 4.76
CA LEU A 57 21.34 5.07 4.12
C LEU A 57 22.36 3.94 4.25
N GLN A 58 22.46 3.31 5.44
CA GLN A 58 23.29 2.12 5.65
C GLN A 58 22.86 0.95 4.77
N GLY A 59 21.55 0.74 4.63
CA GLY A 59 20.98 -0.25 3.72
C GLY A 59 21.47 -0.04 2.29
N LEU A 60 21.31 1.18 1.75
CA LEU A 60 21.67 1.51 0.36
C LEU A 60 23.16 1.32 0.04
N ILE A 61 24.05 1.49 1.02
CA ILE A 61 25.50 1.33 0.85
C ILE A 61 26.04 -0.04 1.30
N SER A 62 25.17 -0.93 1.80
CA SER A 62 25.56 -2.27 2.27
C SER A 62 26.04 -3.22 1.16
N GLY A 63 25.81 -2.87 -0.10
CA GLY A 63 26.06 -3.71 -1.28
C GLY A 63 24.91 -4.65 -1.65
N ALA A 64 23.80 -4.65 -0.90
CA ALA A 64 22.58 -5.37 -1.27
C ALA A 64 21.85 -4.68 -2.44
N ASN A 65 21.17 -5.45 -3.29
CA ASN A 65 20.45 -4.88 -4.43
C ASN A 65 19.21 -4.10 -3.96
N TYR A 66 19.06 -2.87 -4.46
CA TYR A 66 17.85 -2.07 -4.25
C TYR A 66 17.39 -1.42 -5.55
N THR A 67 16.09 -1.13 -5.61
CA THR A 67 15.48 -0.29 -6.63
C THR A 67 14.92 0.94 -5.97
N ILE A 68 15.30 2.11 -6.46
CA ILE A 68 14.97 3.41 -5.89
C ILE A 68 14.11 4.15 -6.91
N PHE A 69 12.91 4.53 -6.51
CA PHE A 69 12.14 5.53 -7.23
C PHE A 69 12.59 6.92 -6.78
N ALA A 70 13.38 7.60 -7.59
CA ALA A 70 14.00 8.86 -7.22
C ALA A 70 13.19 10.04 -7.78
N PRO A 71 12.50 10.84 -6.94
CA PRO A 71 11.82 12.03 -7.41
C PRO A 71 12.80 13.02 -8.05
N ASN A 72 12.44 13.54 -9.22
CA ASN A 72 13.17 14.62 -9.84
C ASN A 72 13.10 15.90 -8.98
N ASN A 73 13.91 16.91 -9.29
CA ASN A 73 13.95 18.13 -8.49
C ASN A 73 12.61 18.88 -8.45
N GLU A 74 11.86 18.91 -9.55
CA GLU A 74 10.55 19.58 -9.62
C GLU A 74 9.54 18.90 -8.67
N ALA A 75 9.49 17.56 -8.70
CA ALA A 75 8.69 16.76 -7.79
C ALA A 75 9.09 17.00 -6.33
N PHE A 76 10.40 17.00 -6.05
CA PHE A 76 10.91 17.18 -4.69
C PHE A 76 10.65 18.59 -4.15
N GLU A 77 10.69 19.62 -5.00
CA GLU A 77 10.32 21.00 -4.66
C GLU A 77 8.82 21.16 -4.39
N ALA A 78 7.97 20.32 -5.00
CA ALA A 78 6.53 20.30 -4.77
C ALA A 78 6.13 19.64 -3.44
N VAL A 79 7.08 19.01 -2.72
CA VAL A 79 6.82 18.40 -1.41
C VAL A 79 6.38 19.46 -0.40
N PRO A 80 5.25 19.27 0.29
CA PRO A 80 4.78 20.22 1.30
C PRO A 80 5.82 20.47 2.40
N ASN A 81 5.92 21.71 2.87
CA ASN A 81 6.84 22.09 3.95
C ASN A 81 6.64 21.27 5.22
N SER A 82 5.41 20.83 5.52
CA SER A 82 5.11 19.94 6.65
C SER A 82 5.87 18.62 6.61
N VAL A 83 6.19 18.14 5.40
CA VAL A 83 7.02 16.96 5.16
C VAL A 83 8.50 17.32 5.13
N SER A 84 8.89 18.28 4.28
CA SER A 84 10.31 18.57 4.03
C SER A 84 11.03 19.17 5.24
N SER A 85 10.33 19.81 6.18
CA SER A 85 10.91 20.31 7.43
C SER A 85 10.95 19.27 8.56
N ASN A 86 10.35 18.09 8.39
CA ASN A 86 10.31 17.03 9.39
C ASN A 86 11.21 15.88 8.95
N ALA A 87 12.43 15.82 9.47
CA ALA A 87 13.42 14.82 9.08
C ALA A 87 12.95 13.37 9.30
N THR A 88 12.18 13.09 10.36
CA THR A 88 11.65 11.75 10.64
C THR A 88 10.60 11.36 9.61
N LEU A 89 9.67 12.25 9.30
CA LEU A 89 8.63 12.00 8.28
C LEU A 89 9.26 11.88 6.88
N LEU A 90 10.23 12.73 6.57
CA LEU A 90 10.98 12.66 5.31
C LEU A 90 11.73 11.34 5.19
N ALA A 91 12.37 10.85 6.25
CA ALA A 91 13.02 9.53 6.26
C ALA A 91 12.02 8.40 5.97
N SER A 92 10.85 8.41 6.61
CA SER A 92 9.78 7.44 6.32
C SER A 92 9.33 7.50 4.85
N ILE A 93 9.11 8.70 4.32
CA ILE A 93 8.71 8.87 2.92
C ILE A 93 9.81 8.37 1.97
N LEU A 94 11.09 8.66 2.24
CA LEU A 94 12.18 8.12 1.42
C LEU A 94 12.30 6.60 1.52
N SER A 95 12.03 5.99 2.69
CA SER A 95 11.96 4.53 2.82
C SER A 95 10.85 3.92 1.96
N TYR A 96 9.76 4.64 1.72
CA TYR A 96 8.71 4.23 0.79
C TYR A 96 9.14 4.23 -0.68
N HIS A 97 10.15 5.02 -1.03
CA HIS A 97 10.71 5.07 -2.39
C HIS A 97 11.73 3.96 -2.68
N VAL A 98 12.13 3.19 -1.68
CA VAL A 98 13.18 2.18 -1.82
C VAL A 98 12.60 0.78 -1.69
N LEU A 99 12.88 -0.06 -2.69
CA LEU A 99 12.49 -1.47 -2.75
C LEU A 99 13.73 -2.36 -2.57
N PRO A 100 13.71 -3.35 -1.67
CA PRO A 100 14.74 -4.38 -1.62
C PRO A 100 14.63 -5.29 -2.85
N GLY A 101 15.73 -5.45 -3.58
CA GLY A 101 15.82 -6.23 -4.81
C GLY A 101 16.09 -5.39 -6.06
N ASN A 102 16.35 -6.08 -7.16
CA ASN A 102 16.53 -5.45 -8.48
C ASN A 102 15.26 -5.66 -9.30
N TYR A 103 14.57 -4.56 -9.62
CA TYR A 103 13.37 -4.52 -10.43
C TYR A 103 13.58 -3.70 -11.73
N ASP A 104 14.81 -3.69 -12.27
CA ASP A 104 15.11 -3.04 -13.54
C ASP A 104 14.27 -3.65 -14.67
N GLY A 105 13.52 -2.80 -15.37
CA GLY A 105 12.61 -3.21 -16.44
C GLY A 105 11.46 -4.12 -16.01
N VAL A 106 11.22 -4.31 -14.71
CA VAL A 106 10.12 -5.15 -14.21
C VAL A 106 8.86 -4.31 -14.15
N SER A 107 7.90 -4.59 -15.04
CA SER A 107 6.56 -4.00 -14.98
C SER A 107 5.56 -4.87 -15.76
N SER A 108 4.39 -5.08 -15.18
CA SER A 108 3.24 -5.70 -15.86
C SER A 108 2.52 -4.67 -16.73
N ASP A 109 1.94 -5.09 -17.86
CA ASP A 109 1.06 -4.24 -18.67
C ASP A 109 -0.31 -4.09 -18.00
N PHE A 110 -0.82 -2.85 -17.91
CA PHE A 110 -2.15 -2.58 -17.36
C PHE A 110 -3.22 -3.31 -18.21
N PRO A 111 -4.21 -4.00 -17.60
CA PRO A 111 -4.69 -3.88 -16.22
C PRO A 111 -3.95 -4.74 -15.18
N SER A 112 -3.00 -5.59 -15.57
CA SER A 112 -2.17 -6.30 -14.61
C SER A 112 -1.17 -5.35 -13.97
N VAL A 113 -0.93 -5.52 -12.67
CA VAL A 113 -0.02 -4.66 -11.92
C VAL A 113 1.14 -5.45 -11.34
N THR A 114 2.21 -4.75 -10.99
CA THR A 114 3.33 -5.24 -10.20
C THR A 114 3.20 -4.64 -8.81
N VAL A 115 3.23 -5.48 -7.76
CA VAL A 115 3.16 -5.05 -6.36
C VAL A 115 4.40 -5.55 -5.62
N VAL A 116 5.13 -4.64 -5.00
CA VAL A 116 6.39 -4.96 -4.29
C VAL A 116 6.49 -4.20 -2.98
N ARG A 117 7.03 -4.86 -1.95
CA ARG A 117 7.29 -4.27 -0.64
C ARG A 117 8.41 -3.23 -0.70
N THR A 118 8.24 -2.15 0.04
CA THR A 118 9.20 -1.06 0.23
C THR A 118 10.03 -1.29 1.50
N LEU A 119 10.88 -0.33 1.86
CA LEU A 119 11.55 -0.30 3.17
C LEU A 119 10.74 0.45 4.24
N LEU A 120 9.58 1.01 3.92
CA LEU A 120 8.68 1.63 4.89
C LEU A 120 8.07 0.55 5.79
N ASN A 121 8.37 0.62 7.09
CA ASN A 121 7.94 -0.34 8.10
C ASN A 121 7.12 0.33 9.22
N GLU A 122 6.55 -0.47 10.12
CA GLU A 122 5.64 -0.02 11.18
C GLU A 122 6.22 1.03 12.13
N THR A 123 7.56 1.09 12.29
CA THR A 123 8.21 2.07 13.17
C THR A 123 7.98 3.52 12.72
N SER A 124 7.59 3.71 11.45
CA SER A 124 7.20 5.00 10.89
C SER A 124 5.87 5.53 11.41
N GLY A 125 4.98 4.66 11.91
CA GLY A 125 3.59 4.99 12.21
C GLY A 125 2.72 5.28 10.97
N LEU A 126 3.21 4.96 9.76
CA LEU A 126 2.51 5.17 8.48
C LEU A 126 2.08 3.86 7.81
N VAL A 127 2.31 2.72 8.47
CA VAL A 127 1.95 1.39 7.97
C VAL A 127 1.65 0.48 9.15
N ASP A 128 0.60 -0.32 9.03
CA ASP A 128 0.18 -1.31 10.03
C ASP A 128 -0.38 -2.56 9.33
N LEU A 129 0.52 -3.30 8.66
CA LEU A 129 0.19 -4.55 7.96
C LEU A 129 0.43 -5.78 8.83
N GLU A 130 -0.15 -6.92 8.44
CA GLU A 130 -0.04 -8.18 9.17
C GLU A 130 1.43 -8.63 9.32
N GLY A 131 1.78 -9.20 10.47
CA GLY A 131 3.15 -9.70 10.73
C GLY A 131 4.25 -8.65 10.59
N ASP A 132 3.94 -7.39 10.92
CA ASP A 132 4.85 -6.24 10.87
C ASP A 132 5.45 -6.01 9.46
N ARG A 133 4.71 -6.41 8.42
CA ARG A 133 5.16 -6.32 7.03
C ARG A 133 5.31 -4.87 6.58
N ASN A 134 6.32 -4.65 5.75
CA ASN A 134 6.54 -3.36 5.11
C ASN A 134 5.44 -3.03 4.10
N GLN A 135 5.19 -1.72 3.93
CA GLN A 135 4.22 -1.19 2.97
C GLN A 135 4.62 -1.53 1.54
N VAL A 136 3.65 -1.68 0.64
CA VAL A 136 3.87 -1.97 -0.77
C VAL A 136 3.73 -0.75 -1.67
N VAL A 137 4.40 -0.79 -2.81
CA VAL A 137 4.14 0.08 -3.96
C VAL A 137 3.58 -0.74 -5.12
N ALA A 138 2.62 -0.17 -5.86
CA ALA A 138 2.00 -0.80 -7.02
C ALA A 138 2.22 0.04 -8.28
N TRP A 139 2.66 -0.60 -9.37
CA TRP A 139 2.86 0.04 -10.67
C TRP A 139 2.49 -0.86 -11.83
N ALA A 140 2.21 -0.25 -12.98
CA ALA A 140 1.98 -0.95 -14.23
C ALA A 140 2.50 -0.11 -15.41
N THR A 141 2.73 -0.75 -16.55
CA THR A 141 3.02 -0.06 -17.79
C THR A 141 1.71 0.40 -18.42
N ILE A 142 1.54 1.72 -18.56
CA ILE A 142 0.42 2.37 -19.23
C ILE A 142 0.99 3.12 -20.43
N ASP A 143 0.47 2.83 -21.62
CA ASP A 143 0.92 3.43 -22.90
C ASP A 143 2.45 3.35 -23.11
N GLY A 144 3.07 2.26 -22.65
CA GLY A 144 4.52 2.02 -22.78
C GLY A 144 5.37 2.75 -21.75
N THR A 145 4.78 3.40 -20.75
CA THR A 145 5.48 4.07 -19.65
C THR A 145 5.12 3.44 -18.30
N PRO A 146 6.12 3.00 -17.50
CA PRO A 146 5.89 2.55 -16.13
C PRO A 146 5.28 3.68 -15.29
N THR A 147 4.09 3.43 -14.77
CA THR A 147 3.28 4.38 -14.01
C THR A 147 2.94 3.78 -12.65
N ILE A 148 3.25 4.52 -11.58
CA ILE A 148 2.90 4.17 -10.21
C ILE A 148 1.42 4.52 -9.99
N LEU A 149 0.64 3.55 -9.51
CA LEU A 149 -0.83 3.61 -9.51
C LEU A 149 -1.44 4.05 -8.18
N ASN A 150 -0.71 3.83 -7.10
CA ASN A 150 -1.17 3.98 -5.72
C ASN A 150 -0.83 5.37 -5.13
N GLN A 151 -0.85 6.40 -5.97
CA GLN A 151 -0.57 7.78 -5.58
C GLN A 151 -1.88 8.55 -5.44
N GLY A 152 -2.09 9.18 -4.27
CA GLY A 152 -3.33 9.84 -3.90
C GLY A 152 -3.78 10.92 -4.89
N ASN A 153 -5.07 11.23 -4.87
CA ASN A 153 -5.67 12.35 -5.61
C ASN A 153 -5.55 12.27 -7.14
N GLY A 154 -5.34 11.07 -7.70
CA GLY A 154 -5.31 10.84 -9.15
C GLY A 154 -4.07 11.39 -9.85
N THR A 155 -3.01 11.75 -9.13
CA THR A 155 -1.76 12.18 -9.74
C THR A 155 -0.96 10.96 -10.13
N ALA A 156 -0.99 10.61 -11.42
CA ALA A 156 -0.14 9.56 -11.96
C ALA A 156 1.33 9.97 -11.80
N VAL A 157 2.14 9.09 -11.23
CA VAL A 157 3.59 9.27 -11.14
C VAL A 157 4.25 8.33 -12.13
N THR A 158 5.05 8.86 -13.04
CA THR A 158 5.65 8.10 -14.14
C THR A 158 7.17 8.01 -14.00
N VAL A 159 7.73 6.90 -14.46
CA VAL A 159 9.18 6.73 -14.56
C VAL A 159 9.66 7.42 -15.83
N THR A 160 10.42 8.49 -15.66
CA THR A 160 10.95 9.34 -16.74
C THR A 160 12.29 8.87 -17.28
N ASN A 161 13.10 8.24 -16.43
CA ASN A 161 14.41 7.70 -16.79
C ASN A 161 14.79 6.56 -15.83
N SER A 162 15.62 5.64 -16.27
CA SER A 162 16.16 4.58 -15.41
C SER A 162 17.65 4.41 -15.63
N THR A 163 18.40 4.31 -14.55
CA THR A 163 19.86 4.17 -14.57
C THR A 163 20.31 3.22 -13.46
N THR A 164 21.56 2.78 -13.49
CA THR A 164 22.14 1.96 -12.42
C THR A 164 23.36 2.63 -11.82
N PHE A 165 23.46 2.61 -10.49
CA PHE A 165 24.68 2.97 -9.77
C PHE A 165 25.07 1.80 -8.87
N GLN A 166 26.17 1.12 -9.22
CA GLN A 166 26.61 -0.10 -8.54
C GLN A 166 25.50 -1.17 -8.51
N ASN A 167 25.06 -1.58 -7.32
CA ASN A 167 23.99 -2.53 -7.03
C ASN A 167 22.58 -1.87 -6.96
N LEU A 168 22.48 -0.57 -7.23
CA LEU A 168 21.25 0.20 -7.13
C LEU A 168 20.67 0.48 -8.52
N VAL A 169 19.39 0.18 -8.70
CA VAL A 169 18.58 0.66 -9.83
C VAL A 169 17.93 1.97 -9.41
N ILE A 170 18.09 3.03 -10.19
CA ILE A 170 17.58 4.36 -9.92
C ILE A 170 16.59 4.72 -11.03
N ASN A 171 15.29 4.65 -10.70
CA ASN A 171 14.18 5.03 -11.55
C ASN A 171 13.78 6.47 -11.22
N GLN A 172 14.12 7.43 -12.07
CA GLN A 172 13.72 8.81 -11.89
C GLN A 172 12.22 8.98 -12.14
N ILE A 173 11.50 9.54 -11.18
CA ILE A 173 10.05 9.76 -11.25
C ILE A 173 9.70 11.25 -11.22
N ASP A 174 8.56 11.61 -11.80
CA ASP A 174 8.03 12.98 -11.91
C ASP A 174 7.14 13.42 -10.73
N GLY A 175 6.99 12.57 -9.71
CA GLY A 175 6.27 12.87 -8.48
C GLY A 175 6.98 12.30 -7.26
N VAL A 176 6.51 12.63 -6.06
CA VAL A 176 6.97 12.01 -4.81
C VAL A 176 5.96 10.95 -4.40
N LEU A 177 6.45 9.76 -4.10
CA LEU A 177 5.62 8.67 -3.61
C LEU A 177 5.16 8.98 -2.18
N LEU A 178 3.85 9.03 -1.98
CA LEU A 178 3.25 9.21 -0.67
C LEU A 178 2.81 7.85 -0.13
N PRO A 179 3.14 7.54 1.13
CA PRO A 179 2.59 6.36 1.79
C PRO A 179 1.05 6.36 1.72
N PRO A 180 0.42 5.17 1.61
CA PRO A 180 -1.03 5.07 1.58
C PRO A 180 -1.70 5.73 2.80
N PRO A 181 -2.83 6.43 2.59
CA PRO A 181 -3.54 7.11 3.68
C PRO A 181 -4.38 6.13 4.51
N ALA A 182 -4.98 6.64 5.58
CA ALA A 182 -5.90 5.88 6.43
C ALA A 182 -7.18 5.48 5.66
N LEU A 183 -7.80 4.39 6.08
CA LEU A 183 -9.05 3.88 5.49
C LEU A 183 -10.15 4.96 5.42
N THR A 184 -10.30 5.78 6.46
CA THR A 184 -11.32 6.83 6.52
C THR A 184 -11.14 7.90 5.44
N GLU A 185 -9.91 8.23 5.07
CA GLU A 185 -9.61 9.17 3.99
C GLU A 185 -9.95 8.56 2.64
N VAL A 186 -9.61 7.28 2.42
CA VAL A 186 -9.91 6.56 1.19
C VAL A 186 -11.41 6.36 0.98
N LEU A 187 -12.15 6.04 2.04
CA LEU A 187 -13.62 5.95 1.97
C LEU A 187 -14.28 7.31 1.64
N GLY A 188 -13.62 8.42 2.00
CA GLY A 188 -14.05 9.77 1.67
C GLY A 188 -13.66 10.24 0.26
N ASP A 189 -12.83 9.49 -0.47
CA ASP A 189 -12.41 9.86 -1.82
C ASP A 189 -13.56 9.63 -2.82
N SER A 190 -14.10 10.75 -3.31
CA SER A 190 -15.15 10.76 -4.35
C SER A 190 -14.76 10.03 -5.64
N SER A 191 -13.47 9.88 -5.94
CA SER A 191 -12.99 9.15 -7.12
C SER A 191 -13.22 7.64 -7.04
N LEU A 192 -13.41 7.11 -5.84
CA LEU A 192 -13.64 5.69 -5.57
C LEU A 192 -15.12 5.33 -5.49
N ASN A 193 -15.99 6.33 -5.35
CA ASN A 193 -17.43 6.15 -5.21
C ASN A 193 -17.83 5.18 -4.08
N LEU A 194 -17.21 5.34 -2.90
CA LEU A 194 -17.44 4.50 -1.72
C LEU A 194 -18.29 5.18 -0.63
N SER A 195 -18.99 6.28 -0.96
CA SER A 195 -19.74 7.07 0.02
C SER A 195 -20.86 6.29 0.71
N ALA A 196 -21.50 5.34 0.02
CA ALA A 196 -22.51 4.47 0.62
C ALA A 196 -21.89 3.57 1.70
N LEU A 197 -20.75 2.93 1.39
CA LEU A 197 -20.00 2.12 2.36
C LEU A 197 -19.55 2.96 3.56
N ALA A 198 -19.02 4.17 3.31
CA ALA A 198 -18.62 5.09 4.37
C ALA A 198 -19.78 5.41 5.34
N GLY A 199 -21.00 5.59 4.80
CA GLY A 199 -22.21 5.78 5.59
C GLY A 199 -22.53 4.57 6.47
N VAL A 200 -22.54 3.35 5.90
CA VAL A 200 -22.81 2.12 6.67
C VAL A 200 -21.77 1.90 7.77
N VAL A 201 -20.48 2.13 7.47
CA VAL A 201 -19.41 2.05 8.48
C VAL A 201 -19.63 3.08 9.60
N GLY A 202 -20.03 4.31 9.25
CA GLY A 202 -20.40 5.35 10.20
C GLY A 202 -21.56 4.94 11.12
N ASP A 203 -22.65 4.46 10.52
CA ASP A 203 -23.85 4.02 11.25
C ASP A 203 -23.56 2.87 12.22
N LEU A 204 -22.74 1.89 11.82
CA LEU A 204 -22.35 0.78 12.69
C LEU A 204 -21.45 1.22 13.85
N ASN A 205 -20.57 2.18 13.61
CA ASN A 205 -19.73 2.76 14.66
C ASN A 205 -20.57 3.57 15.66
N GLU A 206 -21.56 4.33 15.20
CA GLU A 206 -22.49 5.07 16.08
C GLU A 206 -23.41 4.15 16.88
N ALA A 207 -23.88 3.06 16.26
CA ALA A 207 -24.71 2.07 16.92
C ALA A 207 -23.96 1.28 18.02
N ASN A 208 -22.65 1.50 18.17
CA ASN A 208 -21.79 0.86 19.16
C ASN A 208 -21.95 -0.66 19.15
N VAL A 209 -22.15 -1.21 17.95
CA VAL A 209 -22.30 -2.65 17.73
C VAL A 209 -20.99 -3.28 18.18
N GLU A 210 -21.04 -4.05 19.27
CA GLU A 210 -19.90 -4.87 19.67
C GLU A 210 -19.42 -5.63 18.43
N ASN A 211 -18.12 -5.52 18.14
CA ASN A 211 -17.49 -6.19 17.01
C ASN A 211 -17.86 -5.63 15.62
N SER A 212 -18.17 -4.33 15.44
CA SER A 212 -18.06 -3.74 14.08
C SER A 212 -16.69 -4.15 13.51
N PRO A 213 -16.62 -4.67 12.26
CA PRO A 213 -15.35 -5.09 11.69
C PRO A 213 -14.34 -3.93 11.64
N PHE A 214 -14.82 -2.68 11.71
CA PHE A 214 -14.04 -1.45 11.77
C PHE A 214 -14.09 -0.75 13.14
N ALA A 215 -14.66 -1.38 14.19
CA ALA A 215 -14.64 -0.82 15.54
C ALA A 215 -13.19 -0.72 16.02
N PRO A 216 -12.86 0.29 16.84
CA PRO A 216 -11.57 0.39 17.51
C PRO A 216 -11.42 -0.73 18.57
N GLY A 217 -11.00 -1.92 18.11
CA GLY A 217 -10.45 -3.06 18.88
C GLY A 217 -8.99 -3.29 18.48
N PRO A 218 -8.32 -4.44 18.79
CA PRO A 218 -6.92 -4.63 18.35
C PRO A 218 -6.85 -4.28 16.87
N ALA A 219 -6.02 -3.28 16.54
CA ALA A 219 -6.06 -2.57 15.28
C ALA A 219 -6.16 -3.59 14.13
N LEU A 220 -7.06 -3.36 13.17
CA LEU A 220 -7.10 -4.15 11.93
C LEU A 220 -5.71 -4.05 11.29
N LYS A 221 -4.85 -5.02 11.61
CA LYS A 221 -3.45 -5.03 11.26
C LYS A 221 -3.29 -5.94 10.06
N GLY A 222 -3.28 -5.32 8.88
CA GLY A 222 -3.34 -6.00 7.60
C GLY A 222 -4.72 -6.56 7.31
N PHE A 223 -5.46 -5.95 6.40
CA PHE A 223 -6.74 -6.47 5.93
C PHE A 223 -6.89 -6.36 4.41
N THR A 224 -7.84 -7.12 3.86
CA THR A 224 -8.32 -6.96 2.49
C THR A 224 -9.82 -6.68 2.51
N LEU A 225 -10.23 -5.53 1.99
CA LEU A 225 -11.64 -5.14 1.91
C LEU A 225 -12.12 -5.18 0.47
N PHE A 226 -13.15 -5.96 0.20
CA PHE A 226 -13.88 -5.92 -1.05
C PHE A 226 -15.00 -4.89 -0.91
N ALA A 227 -14.76 -3.65 -1.35
CA ALA A 227 -15.66 -2.53 -1.09
C ALA A 227 -16.70 -2.37 -2.21
N PRO A 228 -18.00 -2.52 -1.97
CA PRO A 228 -19.00 -2.23 -2.99
C PRO A 228 -19.02 -0.73 -3.28
N ASN A 229 -19.04 -0.36 -4.56
CA ASN A 229 -19.29 1.02 -4.96
C ASN A 229 -20.74 1.44 -4.67
N SER A 230 -21.02 2.74 -4.74
CA SER A 230 -22.37 3.25 -4.46
C SER A 230 -23.43 2.65 -5.40
N GLU A 231 -23.11 2.38 -6.68
CA GLU A 231 -24.06 1.72 -7.59
C GLU A 231 -24.43 0.30 -7.14
N ALA A 232 -23.47 -0.45 -6.59
CA ALA A 232 -23.70 -1.78 -6.04
C ALA A 232 -24.65 -1.72 -4.82
N PHE A 233 -24.46 -0.73 -3.95
CA PHE A 233 -25.36 -0.51 -2.81
C PHE A 233 -26.78 -0.14 -3.26
N GLU A 234 -26.90 0.73 -4.26
CA GLU A 234 -28.20 1.09 -4.84
C GLU A 234 -28.90 -0.13 -5.44
N ALA A 235 -28.16 -0.97 -6.17
CA ALA A 235 -28.69 -2.21 -6.75
C ALA A 235 -29.10 -3.25 -5.69
N ALA A 236 -28.41 -3.27 -4.55
CA ALA A 236 -28.67 -4.18 -3.44
C ALA A 236 -29.68 -3.64 -2.40
N ALA A 237 -30.27 -2.46 -2.61
CA ALA A 237 -31.10 -1.79 -1.62
C ALA A 237 -32.26 -2.66 -1.10
N ASP A 238 -32.95 -3.39 -1.98
CA ASP A 238 -34.05 -4.29 -1.60
C ASP A 238 -33.57 -5.48 -0.75
N VAL A 239 -32.36 -5.98 -1.03
CA VAL A 239 -31.75 -7.09 -0.29
C VAL A 239 -31.34 -6.61 1.10
N VAL A 240 -30.66 -5.45 1.17
CA VAL A 240 -30.17 -4.88 2.42
C VAL A 240 -31.33 -4.40 3.31
N ALA A 241 -32.42 -3.89 2.74
CA ALA A 241 -33.60 -3.46 3.50
C ALA A 241 -34.28 -4.60 4.27
N GLY A 242 -34.07 -5.85 3.86
CA GLY A 242 -34.58 -7.03 4.56
C GLY A 242 -33.71 -7.51 5.73
N LEU A 243 -32.52 -6.93 5.92
CA LEU A 243 -31.55 -7.36 6.92
C LEU A 243 -31.68 -6.54 8.21
N ASP A 244 -31.54 -7.21 9.35
CA ASP A 244 -31.33 -6.52 10.63
C ASP A 244 -29.87 -6.04 10.78
N THR A 245 -29.61 -5.25 11.82
CA THR A 245 -28.28 -4.67 12.07
C THR A 245 -27.19 -5.73 12.27
N THR A 246 -27.51 -6.89 12.84
CA THR A 246 -26.55 -8.00 13.02
C THR A 246 -26.24 -8.65 11.68
N GLN A 247 -27.26 -8.86 10.84
CA GLN A 247 -27.07 -9.39 9.49
C GLN A 247 -26.27 -8.43 8.60
N VAL A 248 -26.50 -7.11 8.71
CA VAL A 248 -25.69 -6.10 8.01
C VAL A 248 -24.23 -6.15 8.47
N ALA A 249 -23.98 -6.30 9.77
CA ALA A 249 -22.62 -6.47 10.29
C ALA A 249 -21.95 -7.73 9.72
N ASN A 250 -22.66 -8.86 9.65
CA ASN A 250 -22.14 -10.10 9.06
C ASN A 250 -21.86 -9.98 7.57
N VAL A 251 -22.74 -9.30 6.82
CA VAL A 251 -22.49 -8.99 5.41
C VAL A 251 -21.17 -8.22 5.28
N LEU A 252 -20.92 -7.18 6.09
CA LEU A 252 -19.64 -6.47 6.04
C LEU A 252 -18.44 -7.33 6.44
N ARG A 253 -18.58 -8.22 7.43
CA ARG A 253 -17.51 -9.18 7.76
C ARG A 253 -17.17 -10.06 6.56
N ASN A 254 -18.16 -10.44 5.77
CA ASN A 254 -18.00 -11.24 4.58
C ASN A 254 -17.42 -10.48 3.37
N HIS A 255 -17.30 -9.15 3.47
CA HIS A 255 -16.51 -8.34 2.53
C HIS A 255 -15.05 -8.16 2.99
N LEU A 256 -14.70 -8.60 4.20
CA LEU A 256 -13.40 -8.33 4.82
C LEU A 256 -12.63 -9.64 5.00
N LEU A 257 -11.33 -9.62 4.69
CA LEU A 257 -10.35 -10.58 5.18
C LEU A 257 -9.53 -9.89 6.27
N ASN A 258 -9.55 -10.43 7.49
CA ASN A 258 -8.78 -9.89 8.61
C ASN A 258 -7.42 -10.59 8.75
N GLY A 259 -6.37 -9.84 9.07
CA GLY A 259 -5.01 -10.36 9.24
C GLY A 259 -4.31 -10.76 7.94
N THR A 260 -4.84 -10.37 6.77
CA THR A 260 -4.32 -10.78 5.46
C THR A 260 -4.47 -9.68 4.42
N THR A 261 -3.36 -9.30 3.78
CA THR A 261 -3.38 -8.49 2.56
C THR A 261 -3.25 -9.36 1.31
N VAL A 262 -4.27 -9.29 0.46
CA VAL A 262 -4.33 -10.00 -0.82
C VAL A 262 -4.37 -8.97 -1.94
N TYR A 263 -3.34 -8.95 -2.78
CA TYR A 263 -3.21 -8.02 -3.90
C TYR A 263 -3.67 -8.64 -5.21
N SER A 264 -4.00 -7.83 -6.23
CA SER A 264 -4.52 -8.33 -7.50
C SER A 264 -3.66 -9.38 -8.19
N PRO A 265 -2.30 -9.36 -8.15
CA PRO A 265 -1.52 -10.42 -8.78
C PRO A 265 -1.69 -11.80 -8.13
N GLN A 266 -2.29 -11.87 -6.93
CA GLN A 266 -2.57 -13.11 -6.22
C GLN A 266 -3.97 -13.65 -6.49
N VAL A 267 -4.92 -12.79 -6.92
CA VAL A 267 -6.32 -13.17 -7.21
C VAL A 267 -6.64 -13.21 -8.70
N ALA A 268 -5.84 -12.53 -9.52
CA ALA A 268 -5.94 -12.51 -10.98
C ALA A 268 -5.14 -13.65 -11.64
N VAL A 269 -5.19 -14.84 -11.05
CA VAL A 269 -4.49 -16.04 -11.54
C VAL A 269 -5.46 -17.21 -11.70
N ASP A 270 -5.14 -18.11 -12.62
CA ASP A 270 -5.80 -19.40 -12.70
C ASP A 270 -5.45 -20.19 -11.41
N ASP A 271 -6.47 -20.68 -10.71
CA ASP A 271 -6.35 -21.37 -9.40
C ASP A 271 -5.89 -20.47 -8.22
N ALA A 272 -6.42 -19.24 -8.15
CA ALA A 272 -6.26 -18.41 -6.97
C ALA A 272 -6.74 -19.14 -5.68
N PRO A 273 -6.01 -19.01 -4.56
CA PRO A 273 -6.35 -19.74 -3.33
C PRO A 273 -7.69 -19.28 -2.77
N GLU A 274 -8.45 -20.24 -2.25
CA GLU A 274 -9.63 -19.95 -1.43
C GLU A 274 -9.18 -19.41 -0.07
N VAL A 275 -9.91 -18.42 0.42
CA VAL A 275 -9.63 -17.74 1.69
C VAL A 275 -10.90 -17.68 2.53
N ILE A 276 -10.77 -17.47 3.82
CA ILE A 276 -11.91 -17.36 4.74
C ILE A 276 -12.09 -15.90 5.15
N THR A 277 -13.32 -15.40 5.06
CA THR A 277 -13.67 -14.04 5.47
C THR A 277 -13.62 -13.87 6.98
N SER A 278 -13.66 -12.63 7.44
CA SER A 278 -13.83 -12.29 8.86
C SER A 278 -15.19 -12.74 9.43
N GLY A 279 -16.12 -13.17 8.57
CA GLY A 279 -17.40 -13.78 8.93
C GLY A 279 -17.38 -15.31 8.83
N GLY A 280 -16.22 -15.91 8.56
CA GLY A 280 -16.04 -17.36 8.50
C GLY A 280 -16.55 -18.01 7.22
N GLN A 281 -16.93 -17.21 6.21
CA GLN A 281 -17.42 -17.73 4.94
C GLN A 281 -16.25 -17.96 3.98
N MET A 282 -16.36 -19.00 3.15
CA MET A 282 -15.39 -19.23 2.09
C MET A 282 -15.51 -18.15 1.02
N MET A 283 -14.37 -17.62 0.62
CA MET A 283 -14.22 -16.67 -0.47
C MET A 283 -13.30 -17.27 -1.54
N SER A 284 -13.75 -17.23 -2.78
CA SER A 284 -13.03 -17.73 -3.96
C SER A 284 -12.93 -16.65 -5.03
N PHE A 285 -11.90 -16.78 -5.87
CA PHE A 285 -11.64 -15.86 -6.96
C PHE A 285 -11.70 -16.60 -8.30
N THR A 286 -12.29 -15.96 -9.30
CA THR A 286 -12.35 -16.51 -10.66
C THR A 286 -12.02 -15.43 -11.66
N THR A 287 -11.12 -15.74 -12.59
CA THR A 287 -10.74 -14.83 -13.68
C THR A 287 -11.33 -15.33 -14.99
N ASN A 288 -11.93 -14.43 -15.77
CA ASN A 288 -12.40 -14.72 -17.12
C ASN A 288 -12.16 -13.52 -18.06
N SER A 289 -12.63 -13.60 -19.30
CA SER A 289 -12.42 -12.54 -20.30
C SER A 289 -13.04 -11.18 -19.97
N THR A 290 -13.92 -11.12 -18.96
CA THR A 290 -14.64 -9.91 -18.54
C THR A 290 -14.10 -9.29 -17.25
N GLY A 291 -13.14 -9.94 -16.59
CA GLY A 291 -12.48 -9.44 -15.39
C GLY A 291 -12.25 -10.52 -14.33
N VAL A 292 -11.89 -10.05 -13.13
CA VAL A 292 -11.73 -10.87 -11.93
C VAL A 292 -13.01 -10.76 -11.09
N PHE A 293 -13.50 -11.90 -10.62
CA PHE A 293 -14.71 -12.02 -9.82
C PHE A 293 -14.35 -12.59 -8.46
N VAL A 294 -14.99 -12.04 -7.42
CA VAL A 294 -14.95 -12.55 -6.05
C VAL A 294 -16.30 -13.17 -5.73
N THR A 295 -16.30 -14.38 -5.17
CA THR A 295 -17.49 -15.09 -4.74
C THR A 295 -17.36 -15.44 -3.27
N VAL A 296 -18.40 -15.19 -2.48
CA VAL A 296 -18.47 -15.56 -1.06
C VAL A 296 -19.63 -16.51 -0.83
N GLY A 297 -19.42 -17.51 0.03
CA GLY A 297 -20.39 -18.55 0.36
C GLY A 297 -20.42 -19.70 -0.66
N GLU A 298 -21.24 -20.70 -0.40
CA GLU A 298 -21.36 -21.90 -1.22
C GLU A 298 -22.80 -22.14 -1.70
N GLY A 299 -22.94 -22.75 -2.88
CA GLY A 299 -24.23 -23.18 -3.42
C GLY A 299 -25.20 -22.02 -3.66
N GLU A 300 -26.48 -22.24 -3.36
CA GLU A 300 -27.56 -21.26 -3.59
C GLU A 300 -27.48 -20.02 -2.67
N GLY A 301 -26.65 -20.07 -1.61
CA GLY A 301 -26.40 -18.94 -0.71
C GLY A 301 -25.18 -18.09 -1.08
N SER A 302 -24.50 -18.43 -2.18
CA SER A 302 -23.32 -17.68 -2.62
C SER A 302 -23.67 -16.34 -3.26
N SER A 303 -22.78 -15.37 -3.12
CA SER A 303 -22.88 -14.06 -3.75
C SER A 303 -21.59 -13.75 -4.51
N THR A 304 -21.72 -13.26 -5.75
CA THR A 304 -20.58 -12.94 -6.62
C THR A 304 -20.62 -11.48 -7.02
N ALA A 305 -19.45 -10.84 -7.05
CA ALA A 305 -19.25 -9.48 -7.56
C ALA A 305 -17.99 -9.41 -8.41
N ARG A 306 -17.93 -8.48 -9.35
CA ARG A 306 -16.72 -8.25 -10.15
C ARG A 306 -15.88 -7.15 -9.52
N ILE A 307 -14.56 -7.34 -9.52
CA ILE A 307 -13.60 -6.32 -9.11
C ILE A 307 -13.49 -5.28 -10.23
N VAL A 308 -13.92 -4.06 -9.96
CA VAL A 308 -13.88 -2.93 -10.91
C VAL A 308 -12.64 -2.05 -10.74
N ARG A 309 -12.05 -2.03 -9.54
CA ARG A 309 -10.77 -1.36 -9.27
C ARG A 309 -10.03 -2.14 -8.20
N SER A 310 -8.84 -2.63 -8.52
CA SER A 310 -8.00 -3.36 -7.57
C SER A 310 -6.93 -2.47 -6.93
N ASP A 311 -6.35 -2.97 -5.84
CA ASP A 311 -5.11 -2.46 -5.23
C ASP A 311 -5.18 -1.00 -4.78
N VAL A 312 -6.32 -0.57 -4.24
CA VAL A 312 -6.42 0.70 -3.54
C VAL A 312 -5.78 0.52 -2.17
N LEU A 313 -4.52 0.92 -2.04
CA LEU A 313 -3.76 0.73 -0.81
C LEU A 313 -4.24 1.68 0.29
N VAL A 314 -4.22 1.18 1.53
CA VAL A 314 -4.40 1.96 2.76
C VAL A 314 -3.28 1.65 3.75
N GLU A 315 -3.11 2.47 4.77
CA GLU A 315 -2.02 2.32 5.75
C GLU A 315 -1.98 0.91 6.38
N ASN A 316 -3.15 0.29 6.57
CA ASN A 316 -3.32 -0.97 7.29
C ASN A 316 -3.93 -2.10 6.45
N GLY A 317 -3.88 -1.99 5.13
CA GLY A 317 -4.46 -3.01 4.24
C GLY A 317 -4.59 -2.60 2.78
N VAL A 318 -5.49 -3.29 2.09
CA VAL A 318 -5.80 -3.04 0.68
C VAL A 318 -7.30 -3.14 0.44
N ILE A 319 -7.81 -2.31 -0.46
CA ILE A 319 -9.21 -2.29 -0.89
C ILE A 319 -9.29 -2.69 -2.37
N HIS A 320 -10.22 -3.59 -2.68
CA HIS A 320 -10.65 -3.90 -4.03
C HIS A 320 -12.10 -3.43 -4.18
N VAL A 321 -12.34 -2.45 -5.04
CA VAL A 321 -13.69 -1.96 -5.31
C VAL A 321 -14.42 -2.97 -6.19
N ILE A 322 -15.65 -3.32 -5.81
CA ILE A 322 -16.50 -4.30 -6.49
C ILE A 322 -17.83 -3.66 -6.94
N ASP A 323 -18.44 -4.23 -7.99
CA ASP A 323 -19.72 -3.76 -8.56
C ASP A 323 -20.98 -4.47 -8.01
N GLY A 324 -20.84 -5.26 -6.95
CA GLY A 324 -21.95 -5.95 -6.29
C GLY A 324 -21.73 -6.04 -4.78
N VAL A 325 -22.81 -6.09 -4.01
CA VAL A 325 -22.75 -6.41 -2.58
C VAL A 325 -22.70 -7.93 -2.42
N LEU A 326 -21.70 -8.43 -1.69
CA LEU A 326 -21.59 -9.83 -1.29
C LEU A 326 -22.61 -10.11 -0.18
N ALA A 327 -23.88 -10.31 -0.55
CA ALA A 327 -25.02 -10.35 0.35
C ALA A 327 -25.17 -11.68 1.11
N VAL A 328 -24.07 -12.13 1.74
CA VAL A 328 -24.02 -13.32 2.59
C VAL A 328 -24.02 -12.85 4.04
N ALA A 329 -25.09 -13.14 4.78
CA ALA A 329 -25.24 -12.74 6.20
C ALA A 329 -24.90 -13.85 7.20
N ASP A 330 -24.55 -15.05 6.70
CA ASP A 330 -24.10 -16.15 7.53
C ASP A 330 -22.76 -15.82 8.21
N ASN A 331 -22.61 -16.30 9.45
CA ASN A 331 -21.45 -16.04 10.27
C ASN A 331 -21.00 -17.34 10.95
N ASP A 332 -19.74 -17.70 10.74
CA ASP A 332 -19.07 -18.82 11.40
C ASP A 332 -17.84 -18.29 12.17
N GLU A 333 -18.06 -17.96 13.44
CA GLU A 333 -17.02 -17.38 14.29
C GLU A 333 -15.83 -18.34 14.49
N GLN A 334 -16.07 -19.65 14.48
CA GLN A 334 -15.01 -20.62 14.67
C GLN A 334 -14.09 -20.65 13.44
N ALA A 335 -14.68 -20.74 12.24
CA ALA A 335 -13.91 -20.71 11.00
C ALA A 335 -13.14 -19.38 10.84
N ALA A 336 -13.74 -18.26 11.25
CA ALA A 336 -13.09 -16.95 11.21
C ALA A 336 -11.85 -16.88 12.13
N GLU A 337 -11.96 -17.37 13.37
CA GLU A 337 -10.85 -17.37 14.32
C GLU A 337 -9.72 -18.31 13.89
N GLU A 338 -10.05 -19.52 13.43
CA GLU A 338 -9.07 -20.49 12.94
C GLU A 338 -8.27 -19.93 11.75
N ALA A 339 -8.95 -19.25 10.82
CA ALA A 339 -8.31 -18.60 9.69
C ALA A 339 -7.36 -17.48 10.12
N TYR A 340 -7.78 -16.62 11.06
CA TYR A 340 -6.94 -15.53 11.56
C TYR A 340 -5.66 -16.05 12.24
N VAL A 341 -5.77 -17.09 13.08
CA VAL A 341 -4.61 -17.68 13.78
C VAL A 341 -3.64 -18.34 12.81
N ASP A 342 -4.12 -19.04 11.79
CA ASP A 342 -3.24 -19.69 10.81
C ASP A 342 -2.37 -18.65 10.07
N HIS A 343 -2.96 -17.49 9.73
CA HIS A 343 -2.24 -16.42 9.02
C HIS A 343 -1.17 -15.74 9.88
N LEU A 344 -1.36 -15.68 11.20
CA LEU A 344 -0.34 -15.20 12.14
C LEU A 344 0.78 -16.22 12.40
N CYS A 345 0.53 -17.52 12.20
CA CYS A 345 1.55 -18.56 12.39
C CYS A 345 2.50 -18.71 11.19
N PHE A 346 2.10 -18.23 10.00
CA PHE A 346 2.87 -18.31 8.75
C PHE A 346 3.50 -16.98 8.30
N SER A 347 3.29 -15.88 9.04
CA SER A 347 3.96 -14.58 8.86
C SER A 347 5.28 -14.51 9.61
#